data_AF-A0A845B2F7-F1
#
_entry.id   AF-A0A845B2F7-F1
#
_cell.length_a   1.000
_cell.length_b   1.000
_cell.length_c   1.000
_cell.angle_alpha   90.00
_cell.angle_beta   90.00
_cell.angle_gamma   90.00
#
_symmetry.space_group_name_H-M   'P 1'
#
loop_
_entity.id
_entity.type
_entity.pdbx_description
1 polymer ?
#
loop_
_entity_poly.entity_id
_entity_poly.type
_entity_poly.pdbx_seq_one_letter_code
_entity_poly.pdbx_strand_id
1 'polypeptide(L)'
;MNAIACIEASGNLNNDSPEANAARTALWGSIGGGSIGQSSWIAGNKLEFAGDFRGQTFSFTAPLSGISFLAIHWGGGSTHDGGPGNSTVFYKIDAGTGPMTFTTNFRGISNAALYSTSGPAVPEPATWAMFILGLGLVGFTLRRRKTHSSRFAFS
;
A
#
# COMPACT_ATOMS: atom_id res chain seq x y z
N MET A 1 -12.50 5.42 9.82
CA MET A 1 -11.83 4.33 9.09
C MET A 1 -12.42 3.02 9.57
N ASN A 2 -12.90 2.15 8.69
CA ASN A 2 -13.32 0.80 9.07
C ASN A 2 -12.11 -0.13 8.94
N ALA A 3 -11.55 -0.56 10.06
CA ALA A 3 -10.51 -1.57 10.07
C ALA A 3 -11.12 -2.95 9.81
N ILE A 4 -10.51 -3.71 8.90
CA ILE A 4 -10.83 -5.11 8.66
C ILE A 4 -10.30 -5.97 9.81
N ALA A 5 -9.11 -5.65 10.30
CA ALA A 5 -8.50 -6.29 11.45
C ALA A 5 -7.54 -5.31 12.14
N CYS A 6 -7.34 -5.49 13.44
CA CYS A 6 -6.31 -4.78 14.18
C CYS A 6 -5.68 -5.66 15.26
N ILE A 7 -4.44 -5.34 15.62
CA ILE A 7 -3.73 -5.95 16.74
C ILE A 7 -2.90 -4.89 17.46
N GLU A 8 -2.87 -4.94 18.78
CA GLU A 8 -2.08 -4.06 19.63
C GLU A 8 -0.85 -4.81 20.18
N ALA A 9 0.27 -4.09 20.29
CA ALA A 9 1.43 -4.54 21.03
C ALA A 9 2.05 -3.39 21.82
N SER A 10 2.65 -3.70 22.96
CA SER A 10 3.33 -2.72 23.81
C SER A 10 4.60 -2.17 23.17
N GLY A 11 4.91 -0.91 23.45
CA GLY A 11 6.11 -0.20 23.02
C GLY A 11 5.96 0.50 21.67
N ASN A 12 7.03 1.19 21.27
CA ASN A 12 7.12 1.84 19.96
C ASN A 12 7.66 0.86 18.92
N LEU A 13 6.78 0.18 18.20
CA LEU A 13 7.17 -0.75 17.13
C LEU A 13 7.28 -0.06 15.76
N ASN A 14 7.19 1.26 15.73
CA ASN A 14 7.42 2.09 14.55
C ASN A 14 8.84 2.70 14.50
N ASN A 15 9.72 2.26 15.40
CA ASN A 15 11.15 2.55 15.30
C ASN A 15 11.87 1.56 14.35
N ASP A 16 13.15 1.82 14.08
CA ASP A 16 13.97 1.02 13.17
C ASP A 16 14.86 -0.02 13.91
N SER A 17 14.57 -0.33 15.19
CA SER A 17 15.34 -1.29 15.98
C SER A 17 15.10 -2.74 15.50
N PRO A 18 16.10 -3.63 15.62
CA PRO A 18 15.95 -5.03 15.21
C PRO A 18 14.79 -5.75 15.91
N GLU A 19 14.56 -5.45 17.19
CA GLU A 19 13.51 -6.04 18.01
C GLU A 19 12.12 -5.58 17.54
N ALA A 20 11.97 -4.28 17.27
CA ALA A 20 10.73 -3.74 16.73
C ALA A 20 10.40 -4.34 15.36
N ASN A 21 11.42 -4.50 14.51
CA ASN A 21 11.28 -5.09 13.19
C ASN A 21 10.84 -6.55 13.26
N ALA A 22 11.43 -7.35 14.15
CA ALA A 22 11.06 -8.75 14.35
C ALA A 22 9.63 -8.91 14.89
N ALA A 23 9.27 -8.15 15.93
CA ALA A 23 7.93 -8.18 16.52
C ALA A 23 6.86 -7.77 15.49
N ARG A 24 7.13 -6.70 14.73
CA ARG A 24 6.24 -6.21 13.70
C ARG A 24 5.98 -7.23 12.59
N THR A 25 7.00 -7.96 12.12
CA THR A 25 6.82 -9.02 11.12
C THR A 25 5.84 -10.09 11.60
N ALA A 26 5.93 -10.51 12.87
CA ALA A 26 5.00 -11.48 13.44
C ALA A 26 3.56 -10.92 13.51
N LEU A 27 3.42 -9.67 13.95
CA LEU A 27 2.12 -9.01 14.08
C LEU A 27 1.44 -8.79 12.73
N TRP A 28 2.17 -8.40 11.68
CA TRP A 28 1.64 -8.34 10.33
C TRP A 28 1.12 -9.68 9.84
N GLY A 29 1.83 -10.78 10.13
CA GLY A 29 1.38 -12.14 9.85
C GLY A 29 0.02 -12.43 10.47
N SER A 30 -0.20 -12.04 11.72
CA SER A 30 -1.44 -12.30 12.46
C SER A 30 -2.69 -11.60 11.89
N ILE A 31 -2.51 -10.44 11.24
CA ILE A 31 -3.62 -9.71 10.59
C ILE A 31 -3.69 -9.93 9.08
N GLY A 32 -2.97 -10.93 8.56
CA GLY A 32 -3.00 -11.31 7.14
C GLY A 32 -2.25 -10.35 6.22
N GLY A 33 -1.21 -9.68 6.73
CA GLY A 33 -0.22 -8.97 5.93
C GLY A 33 0.89 -9.87 5.38
N GLY A 34 1.04 -11.10 5.91
CA GLY A 34 2.13 -11.98 5.52
C GLY A 34 3.49 -11.36 5.90
N SER A 35 4.49 -11.56 5.05
CA SER A 35 5.86 -11.06 5.27
C SER A 35 6.05 -9.61 4.82
N ILE A 36 5.19 -8.68 5.26
CA ILE A 36 5.46 -7.24 5.12
C ILE A 36 6.85 -6.99 5.74
N GLY A 37 7.78 -6.51 4.90
CA GLY A 37 9.21 -6.54 5.18
C GLY A 37 9.60 -5.77 6.44
N GLN A 38 10.72 -6.21 7.03
CA GLN A 38 11.28 -5.73 8.30
C GLN A 38 11.52 -4.22 8.38
N SER A 39 11.51 -3.47 7.27
CA SER A 39 11.60 -2.00 7.21
C SER A 39 10.77 -1.44 6.04
N SER A 40 9.65 -2.10 5.73
CA SER A 40 8.93 -1.89 4.48
C SER A 40 7.99 -0.67 4.48
N TRP A 41 8.27 0.36 5.28
CA TRP A 41 7.50 1.60 5.18
C TRP A 41 7.53 2.10 3.74
N ILE A 42 6.38 2.54 3.23
CA ILE A 42 6.36 3.24 1.95
C ILE A 42 7.13 4.55 2.16
N ALA A 43 8.23 4.74 1.44
CA ALA A 43 9.09 5.91 1.58
C ALA A 43 8.26 7.21 1.57
N GLY A 44 8.52 8.10 2.53
CA GLY A 44 7.78 9.35 2.71
C GLY A 44 6.43 9.23 3.43
N ASN A 45 6.05 8.04 3.92
CA ASN A 45 4.77 7.80 4.63
C ASN A 45 4.97 7.31 6.08
N LYS A 46 6.18 7.45 6.62
CA LYS A 46 6.43 7.46 8.07
C LYS A 46 6.31 8.91 8.52
N LEU A 47 5.36 9.17 9.40
CA LEU A 47 5.07 10.49 9.95
C LEU A 47 5.42 10.47 11.43
N GLU A 48 6.32 11.35 11.82
CA GLU A 48 6.63 11.63 13.22
C GLU A 48 5.73 12.77 13.69
N PHE A 49 5.22 12.64 14.91
CA PHE A 49 4.21 13.54 15.44
C PHE A 49 4.64 14.07 16.81
N ALA A 50 4.57 15.39 16.98
CA ALA A 50 4.71 16.05 18.27
C ALA A 50 3.59 17.08 18.47
N GLY A 51 2.77 16.95 19.52
CA GLY A 51 1.70 17.90 19.86
C GLY A 51 0.34 17.28 20.19
N ASP A 52 -0.70 18.12 20.27
CA ASP A 52 -2.11 17.71 20.36
C ASP A 52 -2.67 17.50 18.94
N PHE A 53 -3.33 16.36 18.72
CA PHE A 53 -3.78 15.91 17.40
C PHE A 53 -5.31 15.74 17.29
N ARG A 54 -6.08 16.23 18.25
CA ARG A 54 -7.54 16.18 18.16
C ARG A 54 -8.05 17.01 16.99
N GLY A 55 -8.82 16.37 16.10
CA GLY A 55 -9.43 17.01 14.93
C GLY A 55 -8.49 17.19 13.74
N GLN A 56 -7.23 16.75 13.85
CA GLN A 56 -6.28 16.84 12.75
C GLN A 56 -6.59 15.78 11.69
N THR A 57 -6.48 16.20 10.42
CA THR A 57 -6.61 15.31 9.27
C THR A 57 -5.25 15.12 8.65
N PHE A 58 -4.87 13.85 8.49
CA PHE A 58 -3.63 13.48 7.86
C PHE A 58 -3.93 12.74 6.55
N SER A 59 -3.03 12.94 5.60
CA SER A 59 -3.07 12.32 4.28
C SER A 59 -1.73 11.65 4.03
N PHE A 60 -1.77 10.43 3.52
CA PHE A 60 -0.59 9.81 2.94
C PHE A 60 -0.36 10.39 1.55
N THR A 61 0.89 10.72 1.23
CA THR A 61 1.26 11.24 -0.10
C THR A 61 1.11 10.17 -1.17
N ALA A 62 1.20 8.89 -0.79
CA ALA A 62 0.95 7.77 -1.68
C ALA A 62 -0.56 7.54 -1.88
N PRO A 63 -1.06 7.40 -3.13
CA PRO A 63 -2.41 6.94 -3.36
C PRO A 63 -2.56 5.53 -2.76
N LEU A 64 -3.54 5.37 -1.89
CA LEU A 64 -3.85 4.09 -1.29
C LEU A 64 -4.85 3.37 -2.21
N SER A 65 -4.58 2.09 -2.46
CA SER A 65 -5.48 1.21 -3.18
C SER A 65 -5.59 -0.14 -2.48
N GLY A 66 -6.83 -0.65 -2.42
CA GLY A 66 -7.20 -1.94 -1.84
C GLY A 66 -6.71 -2.12 -0.40
N ILE A 67 -6.28 -3.35 -0.08
CA ILE A 67 -5.79 -3.69 1.26
C ILE A 67 -4.53 -2.91 1.58
N SER A 68 -4.56 -2.17 2.68
CA SER A 68 -3.46 -1.35 3.19
C SER A 68 -3.18 -1.65 4.66
N PHE A 69 -1.94 -1.43 5.06
CA PHE A 69 -1.43 -1.72 6.39
C PHE A 69 -0.80 -0.49 7.02
N LEU A 70 -1.36 -0.08 8.16
CA LEU A 70 -1.01 1.11 8.92
C LEU A 70 -0.63 0.72 10.33
N ALA A 71 0.43 1.30 10.89
CA ALA A 71 0.71 1.18 12.32
C ALA A 71 0.76 2.58 12.96
N ILE A 72 0.09 2.72 14.10
CA ILE A 72 0.02 3.97 14.86
C ILE A 72 0.60 3.69 16.24
N HIS A 73 1.48 4.56 16.72
CA HIS A 73 2.07 4.45 18.04
C HIS A 73 1.64 5.59 18.96
N TRP A 74 1.22 5.23 20.17
CA TRP A 74 0.94 6.14 21.27
C TRP A 74 2.09 6.08 22.27
N GLY A 75 2.61 7.23 22.66
CA GLY A 75 3.66 7.32 23.67
C GLY A 75 3.12 7.05 25.09
N GLY A 76 4.02 6.78 26.05
CA GLY A 76 3.64 6.50 27.44
C GLY A 76 2.91 7.63 28.18
N GLY A 77 2.97 8.87 27.67
CA GLY A 77 2.17 10.00 28.18
C GLY A 77 0.73 10.06 27.64
N SER A 78 0.34 9.10 26.79
CA SER A 78 -0.87 9.13 25.97
C SER A 78 -2.11 8.43 26.52
N THR A 79 -2.20 8.20 27.84
CA THR A 79 -3.46 7.69 28.46
C THR A 79 -4.64 8.67 28.34
N HIS A 80 -4.42 9.86 27.80
CA HIS A 80 -5.46 10.82 27.54
C HIS A 80 -6.40 10.30 26.42
N ASP A 81 -7.68 10.13 26.75
CA ASP A 81 -8.78 9.74 25.85
C ASP A 81 -8.88 8.24 25.52
N GLY A 82 -8.43 7.35 26.41
CA GLY A 82 -8.63 5.90 26.26
C GLY A 82 -7.70 5.24 25.24
N GLY A 83 -6.63 5.93 24.85
CA GLY A 83 -5.54 5.34 24.07
C GLY A 83 -4.80 4.23 24.84
N PRO A 84 -4.12 3.31 24.14
CA PRO A 84 -3.55 2.09 24.71
C PRO A 84 -2.34 2.30 25.66
N GLY A 85 -1.94 3.55 25.91
CA GLY A 85 -0.68 3.86 26.60
C GLY A 85 0.51 3.71 25.65
N ASN A 86 1.68 3.32 26.18
CA ASN A 86 2.89 3.11 25.37
C ASN A 86 2.74 1.85 24.50
N SER A 87 2.04 1.95 23.38
CA SER A 87 1.70 0.82 22.51
C SER A 87 1.66 1.23 21.04
N THR A 88 1.84 0.25 20.16
CA THR A 88 1.61 0.37 18.72
C THR A 88 0.44 -0.52 18.32
N VAL A 89 -0.53 0.05 17.62
CA VAL A 89 -1.65 -0.69 17.03
C VAL A 89 -1.44 -0.77 15.53
N PHE A 90 -1.59 -1.98 15.01
CA PHE A 90 -1.47 -2.35 13.62
C PHE A 90 -2.87 -2.53 13.05
N TYR A 91 -3.17 -1.85 11.96
CA TYR A 91 -4.46 -1.86 11.28
C TYR A 91 -4.30 -2.42 9.87
N LYS A 92 -5.18 -3.36 9.54
CA LYS A 92 -5.50 -3.76 8.17
C LYS A 92 -6.77 -3.03 7.77
N ILE A 93 -6.70 -2.26 6.70
CA ILE A 93 -7.82 -1.47 6.18
C ILE A 93 -8.00 -1.77 4.70
N ASP A 94 -9.23 -1.62 4.19
CA ASP A 94 -9.46 -1.47 2.76
C ASP A 94 -9.54 0.02 2.47
N ALA A 95 -8.53 0.54 1.79
CA ALA A 95 -8.45 1.94 1.43
C ALA A 95 -9.21 2.27 0.13
N GLY A 96 -9.82 1.28 -0.52
CA GLY A 96 -10.56 1.47 -1.76
C GLY A 96 -9.66 1.95 -2.90
N THR A 97 -10.00 3.06 -3.55
CA THR A 97 -9.14 3.70 -4.56
C THR A 97 -9.13 5.20 -4.33
N GLY A 98 -7.98 5.77 -3.98
CA GLY A 98 -7.81 7.23 -3.86
C GLY A 98 -7.02 7.67 -2.62
N PRO A 99 -6.82 8.97 -2.42
CA PRO A 99 -6.17 9.49 -1.21
C PRO A 99 -7.05 9.19 0.01
N MET A 100 -6.49 8.46 0.98
CA MET A 100 -7.17 8.24 2.26
C MET A 100 -6.83 9.37 3.21
N THR A 101 -7.86 9.96 3.81
CA THR A 101 -7.72 10.87 4.93
C THR A 101 -8.08 10.16 6.23
N PHE A 102 -7.30 10.42 7.27
CA PHE A 102 -7.63 9.97 8.62
C PHE A 102 -7.77 11.17 9.54
N THR A 103 -8.94 11.27 10.18
CA THR A 103 -9.18 12.25 11.24
C THR A 103 -8.95 11.58 12.58
N THR A 104 -8.04 12.14 13.37
CA THR A 104 -7.71 11.64 14.71
C THR A 104 -8.57 12.35 15.76
N ASN A 105 -9.12 11.60 16.71
CA ASN A 105 -9.79 12.14 17.90
C ASN A 105 -8.96 11.94 19.18
N PHE A 106 -7.69 11.55 19.04
CA PHE A 106 -6.78 11.27 20.14
C PHE A 106 -5.82 12.45 20.32
N ARG A 107 -5.48 12.74 21.58
CA ARG A 107 -4.60 13.86 21.94
C ARG A 107 -3.11 13.64 21.69
N GLY A 108 -2.62 12.40 21.57
CA GLY A 108 -1.18 12.15 21.57
C GLY A 108 -0.79 10.87 20.88
N ILE A 109 -0.43 11.01 19.60
CA ILE A 109 0.22 10.00 18.78
C ILE A 109 1.67 10.46 18.65
N SER A 110 2.63 9.54 18.79
CA SER A 110 4.05 9.85 18.65
C SER A 110 4.55 9.61 17.23
N ASN A 111 4.06 8.58 16.55
CA ASN A 111 4.31 8.37 15.13
C ASN A 111 3.23 7.47 14.50
N ALA A 112 3.14 7.51 13.17
CA ALA A 112 2.43 6.51 12.40
C ALA A 112 3.19 6.19 11.12
N ALA A 113 3.01 4.98 10.61
CA ALA A 113 3.63 4.58 9.38
C ALA A 113 2.76 3.66 8.53
N LEU A 114 2.80 3.89 7.22
CA LEU A 114 2.15 3.09 6.21
C LEU A 114 3.15 2.12 5.58
N TYR A 115 2.83 0.82 5.55
CA TYR A 115 3.79 -0.23 5.19
C TYR A 115 3.50 -0.87 3.85
N SER A 116 2.23 -1.01 3.51
CA SER A 116 1.85 -1.57 2.24
C SER A 116 0.50 -1.03 1.85
N THR A 117 0.36 -0.80 0.56
CA THR A 117 -0.89 -0.62 -0.15
C THR A 117 -0.83 -1.63 -1.28
N SER A 118 -1.94 -2.27 -1.64
CA SER A 118 -1.96 -2.93 -2.95
C SER A 118 -1.65 -1.84 -3.97
N GLY A 119 -0.53 -1.98 -4.68
CA GLY A 119 -0.06 -0.95 -5.61
C GLY A 119 -1.08 -0.72 -6.73
N PRO A 120 -0.93 0.34 -7.54
CA PRO A 120 -1.76 0.49 -8.72
C PRO A 120 -1.71 -0.80 -9.52
N ALA A 121 -2.88 -1.39 -9.81
CA ALA A 121 -2.98 -2.62 -10.57
C ALA A 121 -2.21 -2.42 -11.89
N VAL A 122 -1.05 -3.08 -12.00
CA VAL A 122 -0.33 -3.16 -13.27
C VAL A 122 -1.27 -3.89 -14.21
N PRO A 123 -1.52 -3.39 -15.43
CA PRO A 123 -2.32 -4.11 -16.40
C PRO A 123 -1.74 -5.51 -16.54
N GLU A 124 -2.55 -6.52 -16.22
CA GLU A 124 -2.07 -7.89 -16.02
C GLU A 124 -1.20 -8.35 -17.20
N PRO A 125 -0.21 -9.26 -17.00
CA PRO A 125 0.63 -9.78 -18.08
C PRO A 125 -0.20 -10.31 -19.27
N ALA A 126 -1.41 -10.79 -19.00
CA ALA A 126 -2.38 -11.21 -20.00
C ALA A 126 -2.84 -10.05 -20.91
N THR A 127 -3.01 -8.83 -20.38
CA THR A 127 -3.40 -7.64 -21.16
C THR A 127 -2.33 -7.27 -22.18
N TRP A 128 -1.06 -7.30 -21.77
CA TRP A 128 0.07 -7.07 -22.69
C TRP A 128 0.20 -8.19 -23.71
N ALA A 129 0.04 -9.44 -23.29
CA ALA A 129 0.04 -10.58 -24.18
C ALA A 129 -1.09 -10.50 -25.21
N MET A 130 -2.30 -10.08 -24.83
CA MET A 130 -3.43 -9.90 -25.74
C MET A 130 -3.22 -8.73 -26.70
N PHE A 131 -2.59 -7.65 -26.27
CA PHE A 131 -2.22 -6.54 -27.15
C PHE A 131 -1.19 -6.98 -28.20
N ILE A 132 -0.14 -7.67 -27.78
CA ILE A 132 0.90 -8.21 -28.67
C ILE A 132 0.31 -9.25 -29.63
N LEU A 133 -0.54 -10.15 -29.12
CA LEU A 133 -1.24 -11.16 -29.93
C LEU A 133 -2.14 -10.49 -30.98
N GLY A 134 -2.92 -9.48 -30.59
CA GLY A 134 -3.78 -8.70 -31.48
C GLY A 134 -2.99 -8.02 -32.60
N LEU A 135 -1.90 -7.33 -32.26
CA LEU A 135 -1.02 -6.70 -33.24
C LEU A 135 -0.32 -7.72 -34.15
N GLY A 136 0.14 -8.85 -33.60
CA GLY A 136 0.76 -9.94 -34.35
C GLY A 136 -0.18 -10.56 -35.37
N LEU A 137 -1.45 -10.78 -35.00
CA LEU A 137 -2.48 -11.31 -35.89
C LEU A 137 -2.77 -10.35 -37.06
N VAL A 138 -2.90 -9.05 -36.78
CA VAL A 138 -3.10 -8.02 -37.81
C VAL A 138 -1.90 -7.96 -38.77
N GLY A 139 -0.67 -7.95 -38.25
CA GLY A 139 0.53 -7.98 -39.10
C GLY A 139 0.63 -9.23 -39.98
N PHE A 140 0.27 -10.40 -39.43
CA PHE A 140 0.29 -11.67 -40.16
C PHE A 140 -0.73 -11.68 -41.31
N THR A 141 -1.95 -11.20 -41.09
CA THR A 141 -2.99 -11.14 -42.14
C THR A 141 -2.61 -10.19 -43.28
N LEU A 142 -1.98 -9.05 -42.96
CA LEU A 142 -1.46 -8.11 -43.97
C LEU A 142 -0.30 -8.71 -44.78
N ARG A 143 0.59 -9.47 -44.16
CA ARG A 143 1.71 -10.14 -44.85
C ARG A 143 1.23 -11.18 -45.87
N ARG A 144 0.12 -11.89 -45.57
CA ARG A 144 -0.43 -12.93 -46.45
C ARG A 144 -1.05 -12.39 -47.75
N ARG A 145 -1.48 -11.11 -47.80
CA ARG A 145 -2.13 -10.51 -48.99
C ARG A 145 -1.15 -10.00 -50.06
N LYS A 146 0.16 -10.01 -49.83
CA LYS A 146 1.14 -9.39 -50.77
C LYS A 146 1.61 -10.27 -51.93
N THR A 147 0.96 -11.40 -52.21
CA THR A 147 1.29 -12.26 -53.35
C THR A 147 0.44 -11.92 -54.57
N HIS A 148 0.67 -10.75 -55.19
CA HIS A 148 0.16 -10.45 -56.53
C HIS A 148 1.34 -10.27 -57.48
N SER A 149 1.57 -11.30 -58.29
CA SER A 149 2.53 -11.30 -59.38
C SER A 149 1.97 -10.46 -60.53
N SER A 150 2.30 -9.17 -60.59
CA SER A 150 2.06 -8.35 -61.77
C SER A 150 3.03 -8.79 -62.87
N ARG A 151 2.56 -9.64 -63.79
CA ARG A 151 3.26 -9.95 -65.04
C ARG A 151 2.97 -8.81 -66.02
N PHE A 152 3.98 -7.98 -66.30
CA PHE A 152 3.95 -7.07 -67.43
C PHE A 152 4.43 -7.82 -68.68
N ALA A 153 3.56 -7.92 -69.68
CA ALA A 153 3.93 -8.40 -71.01
C ALA A 153 4.10 -7.19 -71.93
N PHE A 154 5.29 -7.06 -72.54
CA PHE A 154 5.57 -6.10 -73.61
C PHE A 154 5.25 -6.74 -74.95
N SER A 155 4.59 -5.98 -75.83
CA SER A 155 4.44 -6.24 -77.27
C SER A 155 4.99 -5.07 -78.06
#